data_AF-A0A382A931-F1
#
_entry.id   AF-A0A382A931-F1
#
_cell.length_a   1.000
_cell.length_b   1.000
_cell.length_c   1.000
_cell.angle_alpha   90.00
_cell.angle_beta   90.00
_cell.angle_gamma   90.00
#
_symmetry.space_group_name_H-M   'P 1'
#
loop_
_entity.id
_entity.type
_entity.pdbx_description
1 polymer ?
#
loop_
_entity_poly.entity_id
_entity_poly.type
_entity_poly.pdbx_seq_one_letter_code
_entity_poly.pdbx_strand_id
1 'polypeptide(L)'
;MDGYAVRAVDTEHAPVELKVIGTLPAGRIPDLEVGADEAVRIMTGAVIPEGADAVVMVEKTKEVENGSSIIVEETVKNGNFIRQPGEDFVKGSELFTSGTLIGA
;
A
#
# COMPACT_ATOMS: atom_id res chain seq x y z
N MET A 1 0.61 3.36 5.72
CA MET A 1 0.05 4.67 5.38
C MET A 1 -1.30 4.42 4.72
N ASP A 2 -2.25 5.34 4.94
CA ASP A 2 -3.52 5.31 4.23
C ASP A 2 -3.30 5.87 2.83
N GLY A 3 -3.93 5.27 1.83
CA GLY A 3 -3.64 5.64 0.45
C GLY A 3 -4.22 4.68 -0.57
N TYR A 4 -3.55 4.58 -1.71
CA TYR A 4 -3.97 3.76 -2.84
C TYR A 4 -2.84 2.81 -3.23
N ALA A 5 -3.12 1.50 -3.20
CA ALA A 5 -2.25 0.48 -3.77
C ALA A 5 -2.35 0.55 -5.29
N VAL A 6 -1.21 0.70 -5.95
CA VAL A 6 -1.07 0.91 -7.39
C VAL A 6 0.08 0.08 -7.95
N ARG A 7 0.15 0.00 -9.27
CA ARG A 7 1.35 -0.39 -9.99
C ARG A 7 2.23 0.85 -10.21
N ALA A 8 3.47 0.82 -9.75
CA ALA A 8 4.41 1.93 -9.84
C ALA A 8 4.61 2.39 -11.29
N VAL A 9 4.62 1.44 -12.23
CA VAL A 9 4.74 1.71 -13.68
C VAL A 9 3.60 2.59 -14.21
N ASP A 10 2.41 2.46 -13.66
CA ASP A 10 1.26 3.26 -14.09
C ASP A 10 1.36 4.72 -13.60
N THR A 11 2.31 5.02 -12.70
CA THR A 11 2.58 6.38 -12.17
C THR A 11 3.76 7.10 -12.83
N GLU A 12 4.48 6.46 -13.77
CA GLU A 12 5.69 7.02 -14.39
C GLU A 12 5.44 8.32 -15.18
N HIS A 13 4.22 8.51 -15.66
CA HIS A 13 3.80 9.69 -16.43
C HIS A 13 2.91 10.64 -15.63
N ALA A 14 3.02 10.63 -14.30
CA ALA A 14 2.26 11.51 -13.44
C ALA A 14 2.33 12.99 -13.90
N PRO A 15 1.20 13.75 -13.87
CA PRO A 15 -0.08 13.34 -13.31
C PRO A 15 -0.86 12.36 -14.20
N VAL A 16 -1.41 11.31 -13.58
CA VAL A 16 -2.15 10.23 -14.24
C VAL A 16 -3.45 9.95 -13.49
N GLU A 17 -4.50 9.55 -14.22
CA GLU A 17 -5.75 9.11 -13.63
C GLU A 17 -5.78 7.58 -13.53
N LEU A 18 -6.06 7.05 -12.35
CA LEU A 18 -6.21 5.62 -12.09
C LEU A 18 -7.62 5.32 -11.58
N LYS A 19 -8.19 4.22 -12.04
CA LYS A 19 -9.53 3.77 -11.64
C LYS A 19 -9.49 3.09 -10.28
N VAL A 20 -10.32 3.53 -9.34
CA VAL A 20 -10.46 2.90 -8.03
C VAL A 20 -11.42 1.71 -8.14
N ILE A 21 -10.89 0.50 -8.07
CA ILE A 21 -11.67 -0.75 -8.23
C ILE A 21 -12.22 -1.30 -6.92
N GLY A 22 -11.80 -0.74 -5.78
CA GLY A 22 -12.30 -1.17 -4.47
C GLY A 22 -11.61 -0.50 -3.29
N THR A 23 -12.01 -0.93 -2.10
CA THR A 23 -11.44 -0.49 -0.83
C THR A 23 -11.11 -1.70 0.05
N LEU A 24 -9.89 -1.73 0.56
CA LEU A 24 -9.36 -2.80 1.40
C LEU A 24 -9.03 -2.26 2.81
N PRO A 25 -9.85 -2.59 3.83
CA PRO A 25 -9.56 -2.25 5.22
C PRO A 25 -8.46 -3.14 5.81
N ALA A 26 -7.87 -2.70 6.91
CA ALA A 26 -6.91 -3.50 7.68
C ALA A 26 -7.54 -4.82 8.18
N GLY A 27 -6.74 -5.88 8.18
CA GLY A 27 -7.16 -7.21 8.66
C GLY A 27 -8.02 -8.03 7.69
N ARG A 28 -8.32 -7.51 6.49
CA ARG A 28 -8.99 -8.27 5.42
C ARG A 28 -7.97 -8.85 4.44
N ILE A 29 -8.22 -10.07 3.99
CA ILE A 29 -7.47 -10.70 2.89
C ILE A 29 -7.97 -10.09 1.57
N PRO A 30 -7.06 -9.59 0.71
CA PRO A 30 -7.44 -9.05 -0.60
C PRO A 30 -8.15 -10.12 -1.45
N ASP A 31 -9.28 -9.75 -2.04
CA ASP A 31 -10.04 -10.51 -3.04
C ASP A 31 -10.02 -9.81 -4.42
N LEU A 32 -9.17 -8.80 -4.56
CA LEU A 32 -9.01 -7.96 -5.73
C LEU A 32 -7.53 -7.95 -6.14
N GLU A 33 -7.29 -7.91 -7.44
CA GLU A 33 -5.97 -7.74 -8.07
C GLU A 33 -5.92 -6.36 -8.73
N VAL A 34 -4.82 -5.64 -8.56
CA VAL A 34 -4.61 -4.32 -9.18
C VAL A 34 -4.05 -4.53 -10.59
N GLY A 35 -4.89 -4.26 -11.60
CA GLY A 35 -4.54 -4.28 -13.00
C GLY A 35 -3.92 -2.98 -13.50
N ALA A 36 -3.77 -2.88 -14.82
CA ALA A 36 -3.28 -1.67 -15.47
C ALA A 36 -4.25 -0.51 -15.37
N ASP A 37 -3.72 0.67 -15.04
CA ASP A 37 -4.47 1.91 -14.83
C ASP A 37 -5.51 1.81 -13.68
N GLU A 38 -5.29 0.87 -12.75
CA GLU A 38 -6.17 0.60 -11.60
C GLU A 38 -5.48 0.90 -10.26
N ALA A 39 -6.32 1.15 -9.26
CA ALA A 39 -5.92 1.43 -7.89
C ALA A 39 -6.91 0.81 -6.90
N VAL A 40 -6.42 0.39 -5.74
CA VAL A 40 -7.27 -0.04 -4.62
C VAL A 40 -7.00 0.87 -3.44
N ARG A 41 -8.06 1.47 -2.87
CA ARG A 41 -7.94 2.26 -1.64
C ARG A 41 -7.55 1.33 -0.49
N ILE A 42 -6.47 1.63 0.23
CA ILE A 42 -6.01 0.84 1.36
C ILE A 42 -5.90 1.69 2.63
N MET A 43 -6.09 1.04 3.77
CA MET A 43 -5.80 1.60 5.09
C MET A 43 -4.47 1.08 5.63
N THR A 44 -3.89 1.80 6.59
CA THR A 44 -2.65 1.39 7.25
C THR A 44 -2.81 0.03 7.91
N GLY A 45 -1.91 -0.89 7.59
CA GLY A 45 -1.96 -2.28 8.06
C GLY A 45 -2.78 -3.22 7.18
N ALA A 46 -3.35 -2.75 6.07
CA ALA A 46 -3.91 -3.63 5.04
C ALA A 46 -2.80 -4.43 4.34
N VAL A 47 -3.15 -5.64 3.91
CA VAL A 47 -2.30 -6.46 3.05
C VAL A 47 -2.26 -5.81 1.66
N ILE A 48 -1.09 -5.77 1.02
CA ILE A 48 -0.99 -5.27 -0.35
C ILE A 48 -1.68 -6.27 -1.30
N PRO A 49 -2.66 -5.83 -2.11
CA PRO A 49 -3.32 -6.71 -3.08
C PRO A 49 -2.34 -7.21 -4.13
N GLU A 50 -2.65 -8.35 -4.76
CA GLU A 50 -1.88 -8.84 -5.90
C GLU A 50 -1.88 -7.79 -7.03
N GLY A 51 -0.81 -7.76 -7.82
CA GLY A 51 -0.62 -6.78 -8.88
C GLY A 51 -0.07 -5.42 -8.42
N ALA A 52 -0.33 -4.99 -7.18
CA ALA A 52 0.21 -3.73 -6.64
C ALA A 52 1.64 -3.90 -6.12
N ASP A 53 2.49 -2.93 -6.42
CA ASP A 53 3.90 -2.90 -5.98
C ASP A 53 4.31 -1.56 -5.35
N ALA A 54 3.38 -0.61 -5.22
CA ALA A 54 3.58 0.63 -4.50
C ALA A 54 2.28 1.13 -3.85
N VAL A 55 2.41 2.02 -2.88
CA VAL A 55 1.29 2.75 -2.28
C VAL A 55 1.52 4.24 -2.47
N VAL A 56 0.51 4.95 -3.01
CA VAL A 56 0.49 6.41 -3.07
C VAL A 56 -0.30 6.93 -1.86
N MET A 57 0.25 7.88 -1.12
CA MET A 57 -0.44 8.51 0.01
C MET A 57 -1.70 9.26 -0.46
N VAL A 58 -2.77 9.25 0.34
CA VAL A 58 -4.02 9.94 -0.02
C VAL A 58 -3.80 11.44 -0.25
N GLU A 59 -2.87 12.06 0.47
CA GLU A 59 -2.46 13.46 0.35
C GLU A 59 -1.80 13.80 -1.00
N LYS A 60 -1.35 12.78 -1.73
CA LYS A 60 -0.72 12.87 -3.05
C LYS A 60 -1.66 12.46 -4.19
N THR A 61 -2.94 12.31 -3.85
CA THR A 61 -3.99 11.94 -4.78
C THR A 61 -5.15 12.90 -4.70
N LYS A 62 -5.88 13.05 -5.82
CA LYS A 62 -7.16 13.78 -5.87
C LYS A 62 -8.24 12.82 -6.32
N GLU A 63 -9.24 12.60 -5.47
CA GLU A 63 -10.43 11.84 -5.87
C GLU A 63 -11.19 12.60 -6.97
N VAL A 64 -11.56 11.90 -8.04
CA VAL A 64 -12.40 12.39 -9.12
C VAL A 64 -13.59 11.44 -9.30
N GLU A 65 -14.61 11.87 -10.05
CA GLU A 65 -15.81 11.04 -10.31
C GLU A 65 -16.48 10.47 -9.05
N ASN A 66 -16.57 11.25 -7.96
CA ASN A 66 -17.10 10.79 -6.66
C ASN A 66 -16.32 9.59 -6.05
N GLY A 67 -15.03 9.48 -6.36
CA GLY A 67 -14.13 8.46 -5.81
C GLY A 67 -14.06 7.17 -6.61
N SER A 68 -14.65 7.10 -7.82
CA SER A 68 -14.41 5.97 -8.73
C SER A 68 -13.05 6.03 -9.43
N SER A 69 -12.38 7.19 -9.41
CA SER A 69 -11.05 7.39 -9.95
C SER A 69 -10.24 8.36 -9.07
N ILE A 70 -8.92 8.31 -9.20
CA ILE A 70 -7.97 9.20 -8.53
C ILE A 70 -7.00 9.79 -9.54
N ILE A 71 -6.60 11.04 -9.34
CA ILE A 71 -5.43 11.61 -10.02
C ILE A 71 -4.24 11.46 -9.08
N VAL A 72 -3.23 10.71 -9.52
CA VAL A 72 -1.93 10.59 -8.85
C VAL A 72 -1.04 11.72 -9.34
N GLU A 73 -0.58 12.59 -8.43
CA GLU A 73 0.16 13.81 -8.80
C GLU A 73 1.66 13.59 -8.98
N GLU A 74 2.22 12.54 -8.38
CA GLU A 74 3.65 12.24 -8.41
C GLU A 74 3.93 10.77 -8.70
N THR A 75 5.05 10.51 -9.38
CA THR A 75 5.52 9.15 -9.63
C THR A 75 6.00 8.50 -8.35
N VAL A 76 5.56 7.27 -8.10
CA VAL A 76 6.05 6.43 -7.00
C VAL A 76 6.94 5.32 -7.52
N LYS A 77 7.87 4.88 -6.68
CA LYS A 77 8.78 3.77 -6.99
C LYS A 77 8.22 2.45 -6.48
N ASN A 78 8.66 1.33 -7.06
CA ASN A 78 8.41 0.02 -6.50
C ASN A 78 8.85 -0.04 -5.02
N GLY A 79 8.00 -0.60 -4.17
CA GLY A 79 8.20 -0.71 -2.73
C GLY A 79 7.84 0.55 -1.93
N ASN A 80 7.39 1.64 -2.56
CA ASN A 80 7.09 2.87 -1.83
C ASN A 80 5.95 2.63 -0.82
N PHE A 81 6.22 2.93 0.47
CA PHE A 81 5.29 2.75 1.59
C PHE A 81 4.77 1.32 1.80
N ILE A 82 5.43 0.31 1.23
CA ILE A 82 5.16 -1.10 1.51
C ILE A 82 6.16 -1.59 2.55
N ARG A 83 5.65 -2.16 3.65
CA ARG A 83 6.49 -2.87 4.61
C ARG A 83 6.66 -4.32 4.21
N GLN A 84 7.89 -4.79 4.19
CA GLN A 84 8.20 -6.15 3.75
C GLN A 84 7.95 -7.16 4.89
N PRO A 85 7.54 -8.40 4.59
CA PRO A 85 7.44 -9.44 5.59
C PRO A 85 8.77 -9.65 6.32
N GLY A 86 8.75 -9.50 7.64
CA GLY A 86 9.94 -9.69 8.48
C GLY A 86 10.92 -8.52 8.51
N GLU A 87 10.51 -7.32 8.06
CA GLU A 87 11.32 -6.09 8.11
C GLU A 87 11.77 -5.74 9.53
N ASP A 88 10.89 -5.89 10.54
CA ASP A 88 11.26 -5.68 11.95
C ASP A 88 12.03 -6.89 12.51
N PHE A 89 11.50 -8.09 12.32
CA PHE A 89 12.11 -9.35 12.78
C PHE A 89 11.78 -10.49 11.84
N VAL A 90 12.77 -11.33 11.57
CA VAL A 90 12.55 -12.58 10.82
C VAL A 90 12.11 -13.70 11.75
N LYS A 91 11.44 -14.71 11.18
CA LYS A 91 11.04 -15.90 11.94
C LYS A 91 12.27 -16.57 12.56
N GLY A 92 12.24 -16.76 13.88
CA GLY A 92 13.33 -17.37 14.62
C GLY A 92 14.34 -16.39 15.23
N SER A 93 14.16 -15.08 15.05
CA SER A 93 14.93 -14.08 15.78
C SER A 93 14.72 -14.22 17.30
N GLU A 94 15.82 -14.34 18.04
CA GLU A 94 15.83 -14.21 19.49
C GLU A 94 15.58 -12.73 19.84
N LEU A 95 14.42 -12.43 20.44
CA LEU A 95 14.08 -11.05 20.80
C LEU A 95 14.68 -10.65 22.15
N PHE A 96 14.75 -11.60 23.07
CA PHE A 96 15.28 -11.41 24.42
C PHE A 96 16.05 -12.64 24.85
N THR A 97 17.17 -12.42 25.54
CA THR A 97 17.98 -13.48 26.12
C THR A 97 17.47 -13.87 27.51
N SER A 98 17.89 -15.04 27.99
CA SER A 98 17.62 -15.43 29.39
C SER A 98 18.15 -14.37 30.37
N GLY A 99 17.31 -13.97 31.33
CA GLY A 99 17.65 -12.95 32.32
C GLY A 99 17.30 -11.51 31.92
N THR A 100 16.70 -11.28 30.74
CA THR A 100 16.22 -9.95 30.36
C THR A 100 15.08 -9.50 31.28
N LEU A 101 15.26 -8.35 31.94
CA LEU A 101 14.22 -7.70 32.73
C LEU A 101 13.23 -6.98 31.79
N ILE A 102 11.94 -7.29 31.93
CA ILE A 102 10.89 -6.77 31.05
C ILE A 102 10.35 -5.45 31.62
N GLY A 103 10.48 -4.38 30.83
CA GLY A 103 9.86 -3.08 31.06
C GLY A 103 8.65 -2.85 30.16
N ALA A 104 7.98 -1.70 30.36
CA ALA A 104 6.90 -1.21 29.49
C ALA A 104 7.44 -0.29 28.39
#